data_AF-A0A838QYR6-F1
#
_entry.id   AF-A0A838QYR6-F1
#
_cell.length_a   1.000
_cell.length_b   1.000
_cell.length_c   1.000
_cell.angle_alpha   90.00
_cell.angle_beta   90.00
_cell.angle_gamma   90.00
#
_symmetry.space_group_name_H-M   'P 1'
#
loop_
_entity.id
_entity.type
_entity.pdbx_description
1 polymer ?
#
loop_
_entity_poly.entity_id
_entity_poly.type
_entity_poly.pdbx_seq_one_letter_code
_entity_poly.pdbx_strand_id
1 'polypeptide(L)' 'MSTPEEIFAAAQSLTPSDQWQLVTRLWNSLPDEAWEEPCQADLDEIQRRSAEFDAGGVATVSRDEVRRRIRERLADNG' A
#
# COMPACT_ATOMS: atom_id res chain seq x y z
N MET A 1 4.98 28.23 -7.61
CA MET A 1 5.05 26.78 -7.87
C MET A 1 5.37 26.13 -6.56
N SER A 2 4.59 25.13 -6.13
CA SER A 2 4.89 24.41 -4.89
C SER A 2 5.90 23.31 -5.15
N THR A 3 6.81 23.07 -4.20
CA THR A 3 7.76 21.95 -4.30
C THR A 3 7.07 20.62 -3.98
N PRO A 4 7.62 19.47 -4.40
CA PRO A 4 7.10 18.16 -3.98
C PRO A 4 6.98 18.01 -2.46
N GLU A 5 7.93 18.57 -1.70
CA GLU A 5 7.93 18.55 -0.23
C GLU A 5 6.78 19.37 0.35
N GLU A 6 6.48 20.54 -0.24
CA GLU A 6 5.34 21.38 0.18
C GLU A 6 4.00 20.67 -0.11
N ILE A 7 3.89 19.99 -1.25
CA ILE A 7 2.70 19.19 -1.59
C ILE A 7 2.55 18.01 -0.63
N PHE A 8 3.65 17.33 -0.29
CA PHE A 8 3.64 16.22 0.65
C PHE A 8 3.27 16.67 2.07
N ALA A 9 3.81 17.80 2.53
CA ALA A 9 3.43 18.40 3.80
C ALA A 9 1.94 18.77 3.84
N ALA A 10 1.41 19.36 2.75
CA ALA A 10 -0.01 19.66 2.64
C ALA A 10 -0.88 18.40 2.68
N ALA A 11 -0.48 17.34 1.95
CA ALA A 11 -1.19 16.06 1.96
C ALA A 11 -1.25 15.44 3.37
N GLN A 12 -0.19 15.57 4.17
CA GLN A 12 -0.17 15.06 5.54
C GLN A 12 -1.15 15.78 6.49
N SER A 13 -1.53 17.02 6.18
CA SER A 13 -2.52 17.78 6.97
C SER A 13 -3.98 17.41 6.68
N LEU A 14 -4.23 16.60 5.64
CA LEU A 14 -5.56 16.11 5.29
C LEU A 14 -6.08 15.11 6.32
N THR A 15 -7.40 14.94 6.38
CA THR A 15 -8.00 13.85 7.16
C THR A 15 -7.59 12.49 6.58
N PRO A 16 -7.57 11.40 7.37
CA PRO A 16 -7.22 10.07 6.84
C PRO A 16 -8.08 9.64 5.64
N SER A 17 -9.36 10.04 5.61
CA SER A 17 -10.26 9.80 4.47
C SER A 17 -9.79 10.55 3.23
N ASP A 18 -9.44 11.82 3.37
CA ASP A 18 -9.01 12.66 2.25
C ASP A 18 -7.61 12.28 1.77
N GLN A 19 -6.72 11.88 2.67
CA GLN A 19 -5.42 11.28 2.32
C GLN A 19 -5.62 10.04 1.45
N TRP A 20 -6.52 9.13 1.87
CA TRP A 20 -6.81 7.92 1.11
C TRP A 20 -7.40 8.23 -0.28
N GLN A 21 -8.31 9.20 -0.36
CA GLN A 21 -8.86 9.66 -1.64
C GLN A 21 -7.77 10.28 -2.53
N LEU A 22 -6.87 11.09 -1.98
CA LEU A 22 -5.75 11.68 -2.70
C LEU A 22 -4.82 10.60 -3.26
N VAL A 23 -4.40 9.64 -2.44
CA VAL A 23 -3.57 8.50 -2.86
C VAL A 23 -4.24 7.74 -4.00
N THR A 24 -5.53 7.43 -3.86
CA THR A 24 -6.29 6.70 -4.89
C THR A 24 -6.35 7.47 -6.20
N ARG A 25 -6.63 8.78 -6.15
CA ARG A 25 -6.68 9.62 -7.35
C ARG A 25 -5.33 9.75 -8.03
N LEU A 26 -4.27 9.94 -7.25
CA LEU A 26 -2.90 10.01 -7.78
C LEU A 26 -2.52 8.68 -8.45
N TRP A 27 -2.74 7.56 -7.77
CA TRP A 27 -2.49 6.22 -8.30
C TRP A 27 -3.19 5.99 -9.63
N ASN A 28 -4.48 6.33 -9.72
CA ASN A 28 -5.27 6.16 -10.94
C ASN A 28 -4.99 7.20 -12.04
N SER A 29 -4.26 8.27 -11.73
CA SER A 29 -3.89 9.31 -12.71
C SER A 29 -2.57 9.02 -13.43
N LEU A 30 -1.76 8.09 -12.90
CA LEU A 30 -0.51 7.71 -13.52
C LEU A 30 -0.83 6.85 -14.76
N PRO A 31 -0.33 7.23 -15.95
CA PRO A 31 -0.56 6.46 -17.16
C PRO A 31 0.19 5.12 -17.07
N ASP A 32 -0.31 4.10 -17.77
CA ASP A 32 0.26 2.75 -17.71
C ASP A 32 1.75 2.74 -18.09
N GLU A 33 2.18 3.64 -18.97
CA GLU A 33 3.56 3.78 -19.42
C GLU A 33 4.48 4.46 -18.39
N ALA A 34 3.92 5.06 -17.32
CA ALA A 34 4.70 5.63 -16.22
C ALA A 34 5.07 4.58 -15.15
N TRP A 35 4.51 3.37 -15.23
CA TRP A 35 4.89 2.28 -14.35
C TRP A 35 6.16 1.63 -14.87
N GLU A 36 7.16 1.49 -14.01
CA GLU A 36 8.35 0.71 -14.34
C GLU A 36 7.95 -0.77 -14.48
N GLU A 37 8.40 -1.41 -15.55
CA GLU A 37 8.25 -2.86 -15.67
C GLU A 37 9.04 -3.54 -14.53
N PRO A 38 8.41 -4.46 -13.77
CA PRO A 38 9.09 -5.17 -12.71
C PRO A 38 10.27 -5.97 -13.27
N CYS A 39 11.39 -5.97 -12.53
CA CYS A 39 12.54 -6.75 -12.96
C CYS A 39 12.26 -8.26 -12.80
N GLN A 40 13.06 -9.11 -13.45
CA GLN A 40 12.86 -10.57 -13.39
C GLN A 40 12.88 -11.09 -11.94
N ALA A 41 13.69 -10.50 -11.06
CA ALA A 41 13.75 -10.89 -9.66
C ALA A 41 12.43 -10.62 -8.91
N ASP A 42 11.74 -9.52 -9.23
CA ASP A 42 10.43 -9.21 -8.64
C ASP A 42 9.37 -10.19 -9.16
N LEU A 43 9.41 -10.51 -10.45
CA LEU A 43 8.51 -11.49 -11.07
C LEU A 43 8.68 -12.89 -10.46
N ASP A 44 9.92 -13.34 -10.28
CA ASP A 44 10.23 -14.64 -9.68
C ASP A 44 9.73 -14.70 -8.23
N GLU A 45 9.88 -13.62 -7.46
CA GLU A 45 9.40 -13.54 -6.09
C GLU A 45 7.86 -13.51 -6.01
N ILE A 46 7.20 -12.77 -6.90
CA ILE A 46 5.73 -12.77 -7.01
C ILE A 46 5.23 -14.19 -7.30
N GLN A 47 5.88 -14.89 -8.24
CA GLN A 47 5.49 -16.25 -8.60
C GLN A 47 5.72 -17.23 -7.45
N ARG A 48 6.86 -17.14 -6.76
CA ARG A 48 7.16 -17.97 -5.58
C ARG A 48 6.13 -17.77 -4.47
N ARG A 49 5.83 -16.51 -4.10
CA ARG A 49 4.85 -16.21 -3.04
C ARG A 49 3.43 -16.64 -3.40
N SER A 50 3.05 -16.48 -4.67
CA SER A 50 1.75 -16.93 -5.15
C SER A 50 1.63 -18.45 -5.04
N ALA A 51 2.65 -19.19 -5.48
CA ALA A 51 2.68 -20.64 -5.36
C ALA A 51 2.66 -21.13 -3.90
N GLU A 52 3.36 -20.46 -3.00
CA GLU A 52 3.32 -20.77 -1.55
C GLU A 52 1.93 -20.55 -0.94
N PHE A 53 1.25 -19.47 -1.34
CA PHE A 53 -0.12 -19.19 -0.92
C PHE A 53 -1.09 -20.26 -1.44
N ASP A 54 -1.01 -20.59 -2.74
CA ASP A 54 -1.90 -21.57 -3.39
C ASP A 54 -1.67 -22.99 -2.85
N ALA A 55 -0.44 -23.33 -2.46
CA ALA A 55 -0.12 -24.59 -1.81
C ALA A 55 -0.64 -24.68 -0.36
N GLY A 56 -1.21 -23.61 0.20
CA GLY A 56 -1.65 -23.55 1.59
C GLY A 56 -0.50 -23.49 2.60
N GLY A 57 0.72 -23.19 2.14
CA GLY A 57 1.92 -23.10 2.98
C GLY A 57 2.01 -21.81 3.80
N VAL A 58 1.14 -20.85 3.50
CA VAL A 58 1.10 -19.53 4.17
C VAL A 58 -0.08 -19.47 5.13
N ALA A 59 0.20 -19.17 6.40
CA ALA A 59 -0.83 -18.88 7.38
C ALA A 59 -1.53 -17.56 7.04
N THR A 60 -2.78 -17.64 6.61
CA THR A 60 -3.62 -16.46 6.34
C THR A 60 -4.40 -16.07 7.59
N VAL A 61 -4.66 -14.78 7.75
CA VAL A 61 -5.59 -14.25 8.76
C VAL A 61 -6.77 -13.58 8.09
N SER A 62 -7.92 -13.57 8.76
CA SER A 62 -9.09 -12.85 8.24
C SER A 62 -8.83 -11.34 8.19
N ARG A 63 -9.54 -10.65 7.31
CA ARG A 63 -9.47 -9.18 7.20
C ARG A 63 -9.83 -8.48 8.52
N ASP A 64 -10.74 -9.06 9.29
CA ASP A 64 -11.14 -8.52 10.59
C ASP A 64 -10.02 -8.64 11.62
N GLU A 65 -9.28 -9.76 11.60
CA GLU A 65 -8.09 -9.95 12.42
C GLU A 65 -6.98 -8.96 12.05
N VAL A 66 -6.77 -8.69 10.75
CA VAL A 66 -5.85 -7.64 10.29
C VAL A 66 -6.26 -6.27 10.85
N ARG A 67 -7.53 -5.89 10.73
CA ARG A 67 -8.05 -4.62 11.25
C ARG A 67 -7.93 -4.50 12.77
N ARG A 68 -8.15 -5.60 13.50
CA ARG A 68 -7.97 -5.65 14.95
C ARG A 68 -6.51 -5.35 15.32
N ARG A 69 -5.56 -6.06 14.72
CA ARG A 69 -4.12 -5.87 14.97
C ARG A 69 -3.63 -4.47 14.63
N ILE A 70 -4.11 -3.87 13.53
CA ILE A 70 -3.77 -2.48 13.17
C ILE A 70 -4.25 -1.52 14.25
N ARG A 71 -5.49 -1.66 14.73
CA ARG A 71 -6.03 -0.79 15.79
C ARG A 71 -5.25 -0.92 17.10
N GLU A 72 -4.90 -2.15 17.49
CA GLU A 72 -4.08 -2.40 18.68
C GLU A 72 -2.71 -1.72 18.56
N ARG A 73 -2.03 -1.91 17.43
CA ARG A 73 -0.72 -1.28 17.20
C ARG A 73 -0.77 0.25 17.18
N LEU A 74 -1.85 0.85 16.68
CA LEU A 74 -2.03 2.30 16.70
C LEU A 74 -2.36 2.83 18.11
N ALA A 75 -3.03 2.03 18.93
CA ALA A 75 -3.30 2.38 20.33
C ALA A 75 -2.04 2.28 21.21
N ASP A 76 -1.15 1.32 20.93
CA ASP A 76 0.09 1.11 21.68
C ASP A 76 1.19 2.16 21.38
N ASN A 77 1.06 2.92 20.29
CA ASN A 77 2.00 3.98 19.89
C ASN A 77 1.45 5.40 20.13
N GLY A 78 0.37 5.53 20.91
CA GLY A 78 -0.31 6.80 21.24
C GLY A 78 -0.05 7.30 22.65
#